data_AF-A0A9E3UTN1-F1
#
_entry.id   AF-A0A9E3UTN1-F1
#
_cell.length_a   1.000
_cell.length_b   1.000
_cell.length_c   1.000
_cell.angle_alpha   90.00
_cell.angle_beta   90.00
_cell.angle_gamma   90.00
#
_symmetry.space_group_name_H-M   'P 1'
#
loop_
_entity.id
_entity.type
_entity.pdbx_description
1 polymer ?
#
loop_
_entity_poly.entity_id
_entity_poly.type
_entity_poly.pdbx_seq_one_letter_code
_entity_poly.pdbx_strand_id
1 'polypeptide(L)'
;MLVCCAVSSSHIAYGSVRMEPVFMILGQSAATAALLALSHQVPLHDLNPGVLRSRLEADGQRLSIDLDRFPPRPALPGTPLFRDRHESEPLIEPPARAAAHRP
;
A
#
# COMPACT_ATOMS: atom_id res chain seq x y z
N MET A 1 -10.43 -9.41 -8.34
CA MET A 1 -9.62 -9.56 -9.57
C MET A 1 -8.15 -9.43 -9.21
N LEU A 2 -7.26 -10.30 -9.69
CA LEU A 2 -5.80 -10.19 -9.49
C LEU A 2 -5.18 -9.74 -10.80
N VAL A 3 -4.58 -8.55 -10.83
CA VAL A 3 -3.92 -8.04 -12.04
C VAL A 3 -2.55 -7.51 -11.69
N CYS A 4 -1.52 -8.22 -12.15
CA CYS A 4 -0.12 -7.89 -11.88
C CYS A 4 0.39 -6.73 -12.77
N CYS A 5 -0.30 -6.43 -13.87
CA CYS A 5 0.17 -5.51 -14.90
C CYS A 5 -0.74 -4.28 -15.10
N ALA A 6 -1.95 -4.27 -14.53
CA ALA A 6 -2.92 -3.18 -14.71
C ALA A 6 -2.95 -2.26 -13.48
N VAL A 7 -1.76 -1.85 -13.03
CA VAL A 7 -1.63 -0.95 -11.88
C VAL A 7 -1.83 0.48 -12.36
N SER A 8 -2.78 1.21 -11.75
CA SER A 8 -2.98 2.63 -12.04
C SER A 8 -1.73 3.40 -11.63
N SER A 9 -0.90 3.73 -12.61
CA SER A 9 0.42 4.33 -12.41
C SER A 9 0.78 5.24 -13.59
N SER A 10 1.65 6.22 -13.36
CA SER A 10 2.18 7.03 -14.46
C SER A 10 3.09 6.19 -15.35
N HIS A 11 3.29 6.61 -16.60
CA HIS A 11 4.13 5.88 -17.55
C HIS A 11 5.56 5.64 -17.03
N ILE A 12 6.13 6.62 -16.31
CA ILE A 12 7.45 6.51 -15.68
C ILE A 12 7.44 5.50 -14.52
N ALA A 13 6.42 5.54 -13.67
CA ALA A 13 6.28 4.60 -12.57
C ALA A 13 6.06 3.16 -13.07
N TYR A 14 5.29 2.99 -14.16
CA TYR A 14 5.10 1.70 -14.80
C TYR A 14 6.41 1.12 -15.33
N GLY A 15 7.32 1.97 -15.81
CA GLY A 15 8.68 1.57 -16.19
C GLY A 15 9.45 0.92 -15.04
N SER A 16 9.32 1.43 -13.81
CA SER A 16 9.93 0.82 -12.61
C SER A 16 9.25 -0.49 -12.20
N VAL A 17 7.93 -0.62 -12.39
CA VAL A 17 7.19 -1.86 -12.08
C VAL A 17 7.55 -3.00 -13.03
N ARG A 18 7.92 -2.71 -14.29
CA ARG A 18 8.32 -3.72 -15.29
C ARG A 18 9.74 -4.25 -15.09
N MET A 19 10.47 -3.77 -14.08
CA MET A 19 11.75 -4.38 -13.73
C MET A 19 11.50 -5.81 -13.28
N GLU A 20 12.25 -6.77 -13.85
CA GLU A 20 12.12 -8.21 -13.63
C GLU A 20 11.89 -8.62 -12.16
N PRO A 21 12.63 -8.09 -11.16
CA PRO A 21 12.40 -8.44 -9.76
C PRO A 21 11.04 -7.95 -9.21
N VAL A 22 10.56 -6.78 -9.62
CA VAL A 22 9.31 -6.21 -9.10
C VAL A 22 8.11 -6.99 -9.64
N PHE A 23 8.14 -7.32 -10.94
CA PHE A 23 7.08 -8.09 -11.57
C PHE A 23 6.99 -9.52 -11.02
N MET A 24 8.14 -10.16 -10.79
CA MET A 24 8.20 -11.50 -10.19
C MET A 24 7.61 -11.54 -8.78
N ILE A 25 7.98 -10.58 -7.91
CA ILE A 25 7.47 -10.51 -6.53
C ILE A 25 5.95 -10.29 -6.54
N LEU A 26 5.46 -9.34 -7.35
CA LEU A 26 4.03 -9.06 -7.44
C LEU A 26 3.24 -10.28 -7.93
N GLY A 27 3.77 -11.02 -8.91
CA GLY A 27 3.18 -12.26 -9.42
C GLY A 27 3.10 -13.35 -8.34
N GLN A 28 4.18 -13.56 -7.58
CA GLN A 28 4.20 -14.50 -6.47
C GLN A 28 3.18 -14.12 -5.40
N SER A 29 3.12 -12.85 -4.99
CA SER A 29 2.14 -12.39 -4.00
C SER A 29 0.71 -12.64 -4.46
N ALA A 30 0.41 -12.36 -5.73
CA ALA A 30 -0.92 -12.59 -6.31
C ALA A 30 -1.28 -14.08 -6.34
N ALA A 31 -0.35 -14.95 -6.77
CA ALA A 31 -0.56 -16.40 -6.78
C ALA A 31 -0.80 -16.96 -5.37
N THR A 32 -0.03 -16.50 -4.38
CA THR A 32 -0.22 -16.88 -2.97
C THR A 32 -1.60 -16.44 -2.47
N ALA A 33 -2.03 -15.20 -2.76
CA ALA A 33 -3.36 -14.73 -2.38
C ALA A 33 -4.49 -15.54 -3.04
N ALA A 34 -4.36 -15.87 -4.33
CA ALA A 34 -5.31 -16.72 -5.04
C ALA A 34 -5.42 -18.11 -4.41
N LEU A 35 -4.28 -18.73 -4.14
CA LEU A 35 -4.23 -20.07 -3.56
C LEU A 35 -4.85 -20.09 -2.16
N LEU A 36 -4.54 -19.11 -1.32
CA LEU A 36 -5.16 -18.98 0.01
C LEU A 36 -6.67 -18.79 -0.09
N ALA A 37 -7.16 -17.90 -0.96
CA ALA A 37 -8.60 -17.70 -1.15
C ALA A 37 -9.30 -19.01 -1.58
N LEU A 38 -8.69 -19.76 -2.50
CA LEU A 38 -9.19 -21.07 -2.93
C LEU A 38 -9.19 -22.09 -1.78
N SER A 39 -8.11 -22.19 -1.02
CA SER A 39 -8.00 -23.11 0.12
C SER A 39 -9.00 -22.80 1.23
N HIS A 40 -9.28 -21.52 1.48
CA HIS A 40 -10.26 -21.09 2.48
C HIS A 40 -11.69 -21.05 1.94
N GLN A 41 -11.90 -21.31 0.65
CA GLN A 41 -13.20 -21.22 -0.04
C GLN A 41 -13.91 -19.88 0.17
N VAL A 42 -13.15 -18.80 0.26
CA VAL A 42 -13.68 -17.44 0.40
C VAL A 42 -13.42 -16.64 -0.87
N PRO A 43 -14.28 -15.65 -1.18
CA PRO A 43 -13.94 -14.65 -2.18
C PRO A 43 -12.59 -14.00 -1.85
N LEU A 44 -11.78 -13.72 -2.88
CA LEU A 44 -10.45 -13.11 -2.70
C LEU A 44 -10.47 -11.84 -1.84
N HIS A 45 -11.51 -11.01 -2.00
CA HIS A 45 -11.67 -9.76 -1.29
C HIS A 45 -11.99 -9.95 0.20
N ASP A 46 -12.50 -11.12 0.57
CA ASP A 46 -12.83 -11.50 1.95
C ASP A 46 -11.70 -12.31 2.61
N LEU A 47 -10.60 -12.57 1.88
CA LEU A 47 -9.44 -13.25 2.43
C LEU A 47 -8.85 -12.42 3.58
N ASN A 48 -8.65 -13.06 4.73
CA ASN A 48 -8.04 -12.41 5.88
C ASN A 48 -6.62 -11.91 5.52
N PRO A 49 -6.37 -10.58 5.56
CA PRO A 49 -5.08 -10.03 5.19
C PRO A 49 -3.95 -10.46 6.13
N GLY A 50 -4.27 -10.83 7.38
CA GLY A 50 -3.30 -11.37 8.33
C GLY A 50 -2.71 -12.71 7.87
N VAL A 51 -3.54 -13.60 7.32
CA VAL A 51 -3.09 -14.92 6.83
C VAL A 51 -2.18 -14.75 5.62
N LEU A 52 -2.57 -13.88 4.68
CA LEU A 52 -1.74 -13.56 3.52
C LEU A 52 -0.40 -12.95 3.96
N ARG A 53 -0.44 -11.97 4.87
CA ARG A 53 0.75 -11.32 5.41
C ARG A 53 1.72 -12.32 6.02
N SER A 54 1.25 -13.18 6.93
CA SER A 54 2.10 -14.19 7.57
C SER A 54 2.72 -15.15 6.56
N ARG A 55 1.98 -15.51 5.50
CA ARG A 55 2.52 -16.36 4.44
C ARG A 55 3.62 -15.67 3.64
N LEU A 56 3.41 -14.42 3.23
CA LEU A 56 4.40 -13.64 2.47
C LEU A 56 5.65 -13.34 3.31
N GLU A 57 5.50 -13.08 4.61
CA GLU A 57 6.63 -12.92 5.53
C GLU A 57 7.43 -14.24 5.66
N ALA A 58 6.75 -15.39 5.72
CA ALA A 58 7.40 -16.71 5.73
C ALA A 58 8.14 -17.01 4.42
N ASP A 59 7.63 -16.52 3.29
CA ASP A 59 8.28 -16.59 1.97
C ASP A 59 9.43 -15.54 1.83
N GLY A 60 9.71 -14.77 2.89
CA GLY A 60 10.82 -13.79 2.95
C GLY A 60 10.51 -12.44 2.30
N GLN A 61 9.26 -12.18 1.94
CA GLN A 61 8.86 -10.94 1.30
C GLN A 61 8.93 -9.76 2.28
N ARG A 62 9.49 -8.63 1.83
CA ARG A 62 9.53 -7.38 2.60
C ARG A 62 8.19 -6.66 2.47
N LEU A 63 7.46 -6.53 3.57
CA LEU A 63 6.14 -5.84 3.63
C LEU A 63 6.17 -4.53 4.43
N SER A 64 7.30 -4.21 5.05
CA SER A 64 7.51 -2.97 5.80
C SER A 64 8.79 -2.27 5.35
N ILE A 65 8.79 -0.95 5.51
CA ILE A 65 9.96 -0.11 5.27
C ILE A 65 10.62 0.14 6.62
N ASP A 66 11.93 -0.03 6.66
CA ASP A 66 12.75 0.34 7.82
C ASP A 66 12.91 1.87 7.84
N LEU A 67 12.13 2.53 8.70
CA LEU A 67 12.14 3.98 8.84
C LEU A 67 13.36 4.50 9.59
N ASP A 68 14.05 3.65 10.36
CA ASP A 68 15.29 4.03 11.05
C ASP A 68 16.44 4.10 10.06
N ARG A 69 16.51 3.14 9.13
CA ARG A 69 17.47 3.15 8.02
C ARG A 69 17.10 4.19 6.95
N PHE A 70 15.81 4.38 6.68
CA PHE A 70 15.30 5.28 5.64
C PHE A 70 14.32 6.28 6.24
N PRO A 71 14.81 7.31 6.96
CA PRO A 71 13.95 8.30 7.57
C PRO A 71 13.17 9.07 6.50
N PRO A 72 11.89 9.41 6.76
CA PRO A 72 11.12 10.24 5.86
C PRO A 72 11.80 11.59 5.71
N ARG A 73 11.76 12.15 4.49
CA ARG A 73 12.28 13.49 4.25
C ARG A 73 11.49 14.48 5.11
N PRO A 74 12.15 15.42 5.82
CA PRO A 74 11.46 16.46 6.55
C PRO A 74 10.54 17.24 5.59
N ALA A 75 9.34 17.55 6.06
CA ALA A 75 8.39 18.35 5.29
C ALA A 75 9.02 19.71 4.97
N LEU A 76 8.87 20.17 3.73
CA LEU A 76 9.33 21.51 3.36
C LEU A 76 8.43 22.55 4.05
N PRO A 77 8.96 23.73 4.40
CA PRO A 77 8.14 24.83 4.92
C PRO A 77 6.95 25.11 3.99
N GLY A 78 5.73 25.07 4.52
CA GLY A 78 4.49 25.26 3.75
C GLY A 78 3.96 24.01 3.04
N THR A 79 4.52 22.82 3.28
CA THR A 79 3.95 21.57 2.73
C THR A 79 2.64 21.24 3.42
N PRO A 80 1.52 21.06 2.69
CA PRO A 80 0.29 20.52 3.25
C PRO A 80 0.55 19.14 3.85
N LEU A 81 0.38 18.99 5.16
CA LEU A 81 0.46 17.68 5.84
C LEU A 81 -0.80 16.84 5.65
N PHE A 82 -1.91 17.49 5.28
CA PHE A 82 -3.19 16.87 5.02
C PHE A 82 -3.77 17.38 3.70
N ARG A 83 -4.42 16.49 2.97
CA ARG A 83 -5.26 16.82 1.83
C ARG A 83 -6.63 16.20 2.09
N ASP A 84 -7.59 17.04 2.48
CA ASP A 84 -9.00 16.67 2.42
C ASP A 84 -9.60 17.14 1.10
N ARG A 85 -10.44 16.30 0.49
CA ARG A 85 -11.24 16.67 -0.69
C ARG A 85 -12.66 16.95 -0.22
N HIS A 86 -13.09 18.20 -0.30
CA HIS A 86 -14.52 18.55 -0.26
C HIS A 86 -14.91 19.13 -1.62
N GLU A 87 -15.90 18.50 -2.27
CA GLU A 87 -16.63 18.94 -3.46
C GLU A 87 -15.88 19.15 -4.79
N SER A 88 -14.58 19.49 -4.81
CA SER A 88 -13.67 19.39 -5.98
C SER A 88 -12.33 20.09 -5.75
N GLU A 89 -12.21 20.93 -4.72
CA GLU A 89 -10.97 21.65 -4.40
C GLU A 89 -10.24 21.02 -3.20
N PRO A 90 -8.90 20.87 -3.28
CA PRO A 90 -8.09 20.42 -2.15
C PRO A 90 -7.87 21.59 -1.18
N LEU A 91 -8.38 21.49 0.05
CA LEU A 91 -8.08 22.45 1.12
C LEU A 91 -6.83 22.00 1.89
N ILE A 92 -5.99 22.96 2.25
CA ILE A 92 -4.73 22.77 2.97
C ILE A 92 -4.91 23.27 4.41
N GLU A 93 -5.77 22.62 5.20
CA GLU A 93 -5.96 23.00 6.61
C GLU A 93 -5.88 21.79 7.55
N PRO A 94 -5.30 21.96 8.76
CA PRO A 94 -5.28 20.91 9.77
C PRO A 94 -6.70 20.64 10.30
N PRO A 95 -7.08 19.39 10.60
CA PRO A 95 -8.42 19.06 11.07
C PRO A 95 -8.69 19.72 12.44
N ALA A 96 -9.67 20.62 12.50
CA ALA A 96 -10.10 21.34 13.69
C ALA A 96 -10.63 20.46 14.85
N ARG A 97 -10.52 19.12 14.77
CA ARG A 97 -11.15 18.17 15.70
C ARG A 97 -10.21 17.34 16.56
N ALA A 98 -8.88 17.50 16.46
CA ALA A 98 -7.94 16.69 17.25
C ALA A 98 -7.41 17.37 18.54
N ALA A 99 -7.78 18.63 18.83
CA ALA A 99 -7.27 19.37 19.99
C ALA A 99 -8.14 19.26 21.26
N ALA A 100 -9.24 18.51 21.27
CA ALA A 100 -10.24 18.56 22.35
C ALA A 100 -10.30 17.34 23.29
N HIS A 101 -9.41 16.35 23.17
CA HIS A 101 -9.40 15.23 24.13
C HIS A 101 -8.00 14.66 24.34
N ARG A 102 -7.24 15.29 25.24
CA ARG A 102 -6.25 14.62 26.08
C ARG A 102 -6.80 14.65 27.52
N PRO A 103 -6.89 13.53 28.24
CA PRO A 103 -6.77 13.57 29.70
C PRO A 103 -5.35 13.97 30.11
#